data_AF-A0A2S9FY06-F1
#
_entry.id   AF-A0A2S9FY06-F1
#
_cell.length_a   1.000
_cell.length_b   1.000
_cell.length_c   1.000
_cell.angle_alpha   90.00
_cell.angle_beta   90.00
_cell.angle_gamma   90.00
#
_symmetry.space_group_name_H-M   'P 1'
#
loop_
_entity.id
_entity.type
_entity.pdbx_description
1 polymer ?
#
loop_
_entity_poly.entity_id
_entity_poly.type
_entity_poly.pdbx_seq_one_letter_code
_entity_poly.pdbx_strand_id
1 'polypeptide(L)'
;ANNAAAALKQDAFTVTVSDGKGGTLPVLVTVTVAPKNAAPMGGSSSGTPNASTGVVTGAVTSTDTDGDPRTYSAPGTSAKGGTVV
;
A
#
# COMPACT_ATOMS: atom_id res chain seq x y z
N ALA A 1 5.70 -0.76 -0.20
CA ALA A 1 6.39 -1.98 0.23
C ALA A 1 7.41 -1.64 1.31
N ASN A 2 6.94 -1.32 2.51
CA ASN A 2 7.80 -0.91 3.61
C ASN A 2 8.69 -2.07 4.12
N ASN A 3 8.35 -3.30 3.76
CA ASN A 3 9.09 -4.55 4.02
C ASN A 3 10.11 -4.97 2.92
N ALA A 4 10.39 -4.15 1.90
CA ALA A 4 11.49 -4.46 0.98
C ALA A 4 12.83 -4.46 1.76
N ALA A 5 13.67 -5.47 1.50
CA ALA A 5 15.03 -5.54 2.05
C ALA A 5 15.79 -4.24 1.73
N ALA A 6 16.65 -3.76 2.64
CA ALA A 6 17.34 -2.47 2.49
C ALA A 6 18.13 -2.35 1.17
N ALA A 7 18.64 -3.46 0.64
CA ALA A 7 19.34 -3.54 -0.65
C ALA A 7 18.44 -3.30 -1.88
N LEU A 8 17.12 -3.43 -1.76
CA LEU A 8 16.16 -3.13 -2.85
C LEU A 8 15.67 -1.67 -2.82
N LYS A 9 16.01 -0.93 -1.77
CA LYS A 9 15.63 0.48 -1.59
C LYS A 9 16.71 1.44 -2.09
N GLN A 10 17.85 0.91 -2.52
CA GLN A 10 18.97 1.68 -3.05
C GLN A 10 19.57 0.97 -4.26
N ASP A 11 19.91 1.76 -5.27
CA ASP A 11 20.71 1.32 -6.41
C ASP A 11 21.98 2.17 -6.47
N ALA A 12 23.07 1.63 -7.01
CA ALA A 12 24.32 2.34 -7.11
C ALA A 12 25.10 1.97 -8.38
N PHE A 13 25.68 2.98 -9.01
CA PHE A 13 26.56 2.80 -10.17
C PHE A 13 27.75 3.76 -10.09
N THR A 14 28.82 3.42 -10.81
CA THR A 14 30.03 4.25 -10.86
C THR A 14 30.09 4.98 -12.19
N VAL A 15 30.33 6.29 -12.14
CA VAL A 15 30.65 7.13 -13.30
C VAL A 15 32.14 7.41 -13.29
N THR A 16 32.84 7.08 -14.37
CA THR A 16 34.26 7.43 -14.51
C THR A 16 34.40 8.70 -15.32
N VAL A 17 34.94 9.75 -14.70
CA VAL A 17 35.32 11.00 -15.37
C VAL A 17 36.74 10.86 -15.88
N SER A 18 36.99 11.11 -17.16
CA SER A 18 38.31 11.08 -17.78
C SER A 18 38.71 12.47 -18.27
N ASP A 19 39.98 12.83 -18.09
CA ASP A 19 40.54 14.07 -18.65
C ASP A 19 41.06 13.92 -20.09
N GLY A 20 40.95 12.72 -20.67
CA GLY A 20 41.45 12.39 -22.01
C GLY A 20 42.98 12.34 -22.14
N LYS A 21 43.73 12.48 -21.03
CA LYS A 21 45.19 12.49 -20.98
C LYS A 21 45.77 11.43 -20.05
N GLY A 22 44.94 10.47 -19.65
CA GLY A 22 45.32 9.34 -18.80
C GLY A 22 44.93 9.50 -17.33
N GLY A 23 44.38 10.65 -16.93
CA GLY A 23 43.75 10.85 -15.63
C GLY A 23 42.30 10.37 -15.65
N THR A 24 41.91 9.60 -14.62
CA THR A 24 40.50 9.23 -14.40
C THR A 24 40.10 9.37 -12.94
N LEU A 25 38.82 9.66 -12.71
CA LEU A 25 38.20 9.77 -11.39
C LEU A 25 36.91 8.95 -11.37
N PRO A 26 36.84 7.85 -10.61
CA PRO A 26 35.58 7.16 -10.35
C PRO A 26 34.72 7.96 -9.37
N VAL A 27 33.44 8.12 -9.70
CA VAL A 27 32.43 8.80 -8.88
C VAL A 27 31.31 7.81 -8.61
N LEU A 28 31.10 7.48 -7.34
CA LEU A 28 29.98 6.64 -6.92
C LEU A 28 28.68 7.46 -6.92
N VAL A 29 27.67 6.98 -7.62
CA VAL A 29 26.32 7.55 -7.63
C VAL A 29 25.39 6.60 -6.90
N THR A 30 24.71 7.10 -5.87
CA THR A 30 23.71 6.36 -5.09
C THR A 30 22.31 6.91 -5.40
N VAL A 31 21.38 6.02 -5.73
CA VAL A 31 19.99 6.36 -6.04
C VAL A 31 19.07 5.71 -5.02
N THR A 32 18.22 6.52 -4.39
CA THR A 32 17.17 6.02 -3.50
C THR A 32 15.97 5.57 -4.32
N VAL A 33 15.55 4.31 -4.14
CA VAL A 33 14.39 3.73 -4.81
C VAL A 33 13.20 3.76 -3.84
N ALA A 34 12.19 4.56 -4.17
CA ALA A 34 10.96 4.60 -3.40
C ALA A 34 10.24 3.24 -3.50
N PRO A 35 9.78 2.65 -2.39
CA PRO A 35 9.07 1.39 -2.45
C PRO A 35 7.73 1.58 -3.19
N LYS A 36 7.36 0.62 -4.04
CA LYS A 36 6.02 0.60 -4.65
C LYS A 36 4.96 0.53 -3.55
N ASN A 37 3.98 1.42 -3.55
CA ASN A 37 2.85 1.34 -2.63
C ASN A 37 2.07 0.03 -2.80
N ALA A 38 1.79 -0.67 -1.71
CA ALA A 38 0.93 -1.84 -1.68
C ALA A 38 -0.52 -1.39 -1.45
N ALA A 39 -1.45 -1.91 -2.24
CA ALA A 39 -2.87 -1.63 -1.98
C ALA A 39 -3.33 -2.36 -0.71
N PRO A 40 -4.26 -1.78 0.07
CA PRO A 40 -4.88 -2.48 1.19
C PRO A 40 -5.56 -3.76 0.71
N MET A 41 -5.44 -4.82 1.50
CA MET A 41 -6.20 -6.06 1.34
C MET A 41 -7.31 -6.09 2.40
N GLY A 42 -8.43 -6.75 2.10
CA GLY A 42 -9.52 -6.82 3.06
C GLY A 42 -10.57 -7.86 2.73
N GLY A 43 -11.54 -7.96 3.63
CA GLY A 43 -12.67 -8.87 3.54
C GLY A 43 -13.81 -8.40 4.43
N SER A 44 -14.99 -8.94 4.19
CA SER A 44 -16.20 -8.64 4.94
C SER A 44 -16.92 -9.90 5.37
N SER A 45 -17.67 -9.78 6.45
CA SER A 45 -18.59 -10.82 6.93
C SER A 45 -19.91 -10.18 7.34
N SER A 46 -20.98 -10.97 7.30
CA SER A 46 -22.31 -10.54 7.74
C SER A 46 -22.96 -11.66 8.55
N GLY A 47 -23.74 -11.27 9.55
CA GLY A 47 -24.58 -12.17 10.32
C GLY A 47 -25.91 -12.46 9.62
N THR A 48 -26.76 -13.21 10.31
CA THR A 48 -28.13 -13.44 9.87
C THR A 48 -29.02 -12.23 10.20
N PRO A 49 -30.08 -11.96 9.41
CA PRO A 49 -31.05 -10.93 9.75
C PRO A 49 -31.68 -11.19 11.12
N ASN A 50 -31.85 -10.14 11.91
CA ASN A 50 -32.66 -10.19 13.11
C ASN A 50 -34.12 -10.50 12.71
N ALA A 51 -34.70 -11.56 13.26
CA ALA A 51 -36.03 -12.03 12.87
C ALA A 51 -37.17 -11.04 13.21
N SER A 52 -36.96 -10.14 14.18
CA SER A 52 -37.94 -9.14 14.59
C SER A 52 -37.73 -7.78 13.95
N THR A 53 -36.49 -7.38 13.67
CA THR A 53 -36.16 -6.02 13.20
C THR A 53 -35.62 -5.97 11.77
N GLY A 54 -35.22 -7.11 11.20
CA GLY A 54 -34.60 -7.20 9.89
C GLY A 54 -33.16 -6.67 9.82
N VAL A 55 -32.62 -6.12 10.92
CA VAL A 55 -31.26 -5.58 10.96
C VAL A 55 -30.23 -6.70 10.75
N VAL A 56 -29.23 -6.43 9.90
CA VAL A 56 -28.08 -7.31 9.66
C VAL A 56 -26.83 -6.58 10.15
N THR A 57 -26.08 -7.19 11.06
CA THR A 57 -24.77 -6.68 11.48
C THR A 57 -23.66 -7.43 10.76
N GLY A 58 -22.54 -6.76 10.52
CA GLY A 58 -21.38 -7.35 9.87
C GLY A 58 -20.09 -6.71 10.33
N ALA A 59 -18.98 -7.17 9.77
CA ALA A 59 -17.67 -6.60 10.00
C ALA A 59 -16.94 -6.42 8.67
N VAL A 60 -16.15 -5.35 8.59
CA VAL A 60 -15.17 -5.13 7.54
C VAL A 60 -13.80 -5.16 8.19
N THR A 61 -12.90 -5.95 7.62
CA THR A 61 -11.51 -6.04 8.05
C THR A 61 -10.60 -5.66 6.90
N SER A 62 -9.46 -5.07 7.22
CA SER A 62 -8.42 -4.82 6.24
C SER A 62 -7.04 -4.92 6.87
N THR A 63 -6.03 -5.03 6.01
CA THR A 63 -4.61 -4.98 6.34
C THR A 63 -3.90 -4.22 5.24
N ASP A 64 -2.90 -3.44 5.62
CA ASP A 64 -2.01 -2.77 4.68
C ASP A 64 -0.57 -3.08 5.10
N THR A 65 0.23 -3.60 4.17
CA THR A 65 1.62 -4.03 4.46
C THR A 65 2.59 -2.87 4.59
N ASP A 66 2.19 -1.69 4.13
CA ASP A 66 2.94 -0.46 4.26
C ASP A 66 2.58 0.26 5.57
N GLY A 67 1.43 -0.08 6.16
CA GLY A 67 1.00 0.54 7.41
C GLY A 67 0.38 1.92 7.19
N ASP A 68 0.00 2.21 5.95
CA ASP A 68 -0.73 3.43 5.61
C ASP A 68 -2.07 3.48 6.37
N PRO A 69 -2.52 4.68 6.80
CA PRO A 69 -3.84 4.85 7.39
C PRO A 69 -4.94 4.40 6.43
N ARG A 70 -5.98 3.77 6.98
CA ARG A 70 -7.08 3.20 6.20
C ARG A 70 -8.38 3.95 6.47
N THR A 71 -9.09 4.26 5.40
CA THR A 71 -10.39 4.93 5.44
C THR A 71 -11.45 4.00 4.87
N TYR A 72 -12.65 4.00 5.45
CA TYR A 72 -13.77 3.19 5.01
C TYR A 72 -14.94 4.10 4.62
N SER A 73 -15.62 3.75 3.54
CA SER A 73 -16.85 4.40 3.11
C SER A 73 -17.83 3.37 2.60
N ALA A 74 -19.12 3.64 2.81
CA ALA A 74 -20.21 2.83 2.30
C ALA A 74 -21.31 3.77 1.78
N PRO A 75 -22.12 3.33 0.80
CA PRO A 75 -23.36 4.02 0.48
C PRO A 75 -24.26 4.05 1.72
N GLY A 76 -25.01 5.14 1.92
CA GLY A 76 -25.97 5.22 3.04
C GLY A 76 -27.19 4.30 2.89
N THR A 77 -27.34 3.65 1.73
CA THR A 77 -28.44 2.73 1.43
C THR A 77 -27.96 1.47 0.72
N SER A 78 -28.57 0.34 1.03
CA SER A 78 -28.35 -0.92 0.34
C SER A 78 -29.03 -0.94 -1.03
N ALA A 79 -28.64 -1.89 -1.88
CA ALA A 79 -29.24 -2.07 -3.21
C ALA A 79 -30.75 -2.35 -3.17
N LYS A 80 -31.28 -2.80 -2.03
CA LYS A 80 -32.71 -3.06 -1.82
C LYS A 80 -33.41 -1.95 -1.01
N GLY A 81 -32.75 -0.81 -0.79
CA GLY A 81 -33.35 0.37 -0.17
C GLY A 81 -33.31 0.42 1.37
N GLY A 82 -32.64 -0.51 2.04
CA GLY A 82 -32.42 -0.44 3.49
C GLY A 82 -31.30 0.54 3.86
N THR A 83 -31.35 1.15 5.05
CA THR A 83 -30.28 2.03 5.55
C THR A 83 -29.01 1.23 5.86
N VAL A 84 -27.85 1.75 5.48
CA VAL A 84 -26.53 1.22 5.82
C VAL A 84 -25.83 2.23 6.72
N VAL A 85 -25.24 1.72 7.80
CA VAL A 85 -24.51 2.48 8.83
C VAL A 85 -23.18 1.80 9.09
#